data_AF-A0A158JT02-F1
#
_entry.id   AF-A0A158JT02-F1
#
_cell.length_a   1.000
_cell.length_b   1.000
_cell.length_c   1.000
_cell.angle_alpha   90.00
_cell.angle_beta   90.00
_cell.angle_gamma   90.00
#
_symmetry.space_group_name_H-M   'P 1'
#
loop_
_entity.id
_entity.type
_entity.pdbx_description
1 polymer ?
#
loop_
_entity_poly.entity_id
_entity_poly.type
_entity_poly.pdbx_seq_one_letter_code
_entity_poly.pdbx_strand_id
1 'polypeptide(L)'
;MKRHVSIALAFSTLGLATAAYAQQAPVDPSFSAYSLAQQCSQKSDNAAQGQCVGAVRGIVRGYQYGVLFLGQRSSLPANETQRVSLCLNDVKVSSIVDEFLTDAKQVKDDDLKRTPAEVAVLGSVHSHHACM
;
A
#
# COMPACT_ATOMS: atom_id res chain seq x y z
N MET A 1 5.68 -49.25 -58.20
CA MET A 1 5.95 -49.84 -56.88
C MET A 1 7.09 -49.10 -56.20
N LYS A 2 6.82 -48.38 -55.10
CA LYS A 2 7.75 -48.13 -53.98
C LYS A 2 6.92 -47.46 -52.86
N ARG A 3 6.94 -48.09 -51.68
CA ARG A 3 6.27 -47.67 -50.44
C ARG A 3 7.22 -46.84 -49.56
N HIS A 4 6.67 -46.35 -48.45
CA HIS A 4 7.30 -45.90 -47.19
C HIS A 4 7.50 -44.37 -47.08
N VAL A 5 7.20 -43.67 -45.97
CA VAL A 5 6.64 -43.98 -44.64
C VAL A 5 6.21 -42.62 -44.04
N SER A 6 5.13 -42.61 -43.25
CA SER A 6 4.64 -41.45 -42.48
C SER A 6 5.60 -40.98 -41.40
N ILE A 7 5.74 -39.66 -41.20
CA ILE A 7 6.21 -39.05 -39.94
C ILE A 7 5.14 -38.04 -39.49
N ALA A 8 4.57 -38.31 -38.33
CA ALA A 8 3.68 -37.44 -37.58
C ALA A 8 4.49 -36.56 -36.60
N LEU A 9 3.78 -35.62 -35.95
CA LEU A 9 4.13 -34.82 -34.76
C LEU A 9 4.85 -33.48 -35.06
N ALA A 10 4.45 -32.33 -34.51
CA ALA A 10 3.35 -32.00 -33.63
C ALA A 10 3.07 -30.48 -33.76
N PHE A 11 1.80 -30.12 -33.82
CA PHE A 11 1.31 -28.77 -33.63
C PHE A 11 1.36 -28.37 -32.15
N SER A 12 1.37 -27.06 -31.93
CA SER A 12 1.00 -26.36 -30.69
C SER A 12 2.12 -26.19 -29.66
N THR A 13 2.93 -25.15 -29.84
CA THR A 13 3.61 -24.48 -28.73
C THR A 13 2.55 -23.88 -27.81
N LEU A 14 2.30 -24.56 -26.68
CA LEU A 14 1.55 -24.02 -25.56
C LEU A 14 2.24 -22.75 -25.04
N GLY A 15 1.69 -21.58 -25.39
CA GLY A 15 1.93 -20.35 -24.65
C GLY A 15 1.11 -20.38 -23.36
N LEU A 16 1.66 -20.99 -22.30
CA LEU A 16 1.15 -20.81 -20.94
C LEU A 16 1.43 -19.36 -20.52
N ALA A 17 0.46 -18.48 -20.75
CA ALA A 17 0.42 -17.19 -20.10
C ALA A 17 0.21 -17.43 -18.59
N THR A 18 1.29 -17.37 -17.81
CA THR A 18 1.22 -17.32 -16.36
C THR A 18 0.66 -15.96 -15.96
N ALA A 19 -0.66 -15.88 -15.78
CA ALA A 19 -1.27 -14.79 -15.03
C ALA A 19 -0.79 -14.89 -13.58
N ALA A 20 0.30 -14.19 -13.27
CA ALA A 20 0.76 -14.02 -11.90
C ALA A 20 -0.22 -13.10 -11.17
N TYR A 21 -1.25 -13.67 -10.56
CA TYR A 21 -1.97 -13.00 -9.48
C TYR A 21 -0.97 -12.77 -8.36
N ALA A 22 -0.64 -11.52 -8.08
CA ALA A 22 0.15 -11.18 -6.91
C ALA A 22 -0.62 -11.64 -5.66
N GLN A 23 -0.25 -12.82 -5.13
CA GLN A 23 -0.73 -13.28 -3.84
C GLN A 23 -0.25 -12.25 -2.81
N GLN A 24 -1.17 -11.44 -2.27
CA GLN A 24 -0.85 -10.47 -1.24
C GLN A 24 -0.15 -11.21 -0.09
N ALA A 25 1.06 -10.76 0.26
CA ALA A 25 1.77 -11.31 1.41
C ALA A 25 0.87 -11.20 2.67
N PRO A 26 0.88 -12.18 3.57
CA PRO A 26 0.08 -12.12 4.79
C PRO A 26 0.38 -10.83 5.55
N VAL A 27 -0.65 -10.01 5.76
CA VAL A 27 -0.54 -8.79 6.58
C VAL A 27 -0.46 -9.22 8.03
N ASP A 28 0.47 -8.64 8.79
CA ASP A 28 0.50 -8.81 10.25
C ASP A 28 -0.84 -8.30 10.82
N PRO A 29 -1.69 -9.17 11.39
CA PRO A 29 -2.99 -8.76 11.88
C PRO A 29 -2.90 -7.74 13.03
N SER A 30 -1.76 -7.70 13.75
CA SER A 30 -1.52 -6.71 14.80
C SER A 30 -1.32 -5.30 14.23
N PHE A 31 -0.91 -5.17 12.97
CA PHE A 31 -0.63 -3.89 12.30
C PHE A 31 -1.34 -3.76 10.94
N SER A 32 -2.63 -4.11 10.91
CA SER A 32 -3.53 -3.89 9.78
C SER A 32 -4.18 -2.50 9.84
N ALA A 33 -4.72 -2.02 8.71
CA ALA A 33 -5.50 -0.79 8.68
C ALA A 33 -6.72 -0.85 9.61
N TYR A 34 -7.33 -2.04 9.72
CA TYR A 34 -8.42 -2.29 10.66
C TYR A 34 -7.98 -2.12 12.12
N SER A 35 -6.90 -2.77 12.55
CA SER A 35 -6.44 -2.68 13.95
C SER A 35 -6.02 -1.26 14.32
N LEU A 36 -5.36 -0.54 13.40
CA LEU A 36 -5.00 0.86 13.61
C LEU A 36 -6.25 1.76 13.69
N ALA A 37 -7.25 1.58 12.82
CA ALA A 37 -8.49 2.36 12.89
C ALA A 37 -9.24 2.15 14.20
N GLN A 38 -9.29 0.91 14.71
CA GLN A 38 -9.89 0.60 16.01
C GLN A 38 -9.09 1.20 17.18
N GLN A 39 -7.77 1.27 17.09
CA GLN A 39 -6.95 1.94 18.10
C GLN A 39 -7.18 3.47 18.07
N CYS A 40 -7.22 4.06 16.88
CA CYS A 40 -7.40 5.49 16.68
C CYS A 40 -8.81 5.99 17.03
N SER A 41 -9.82 5.12 16.99
CA SER A 41 -11.21 5.48 17.34
C SER A 41 -11.42 5.64 18.85
N GLN A 42 -10.52 5.12 19.69
CA GLN A 42 -10.61 5.18 21.15
C GLN A 42 -10.15 6.53 21.72
N LYS A 43 -10.83 7.61 21.33
CA LYS A 43 -10.49 9.00 21.72
C LYS A 43 -10.53 9.27 23.23
N SER A 44 -11.22 8.44 24.02
CA SER A 44 -11.30 8.56 25.48
C SER A 44 -10.15 7.89 26.23
N ASP A 45 -9.33 7.08 25.55
CA ASP A 45 -8.17 6.42 26.13
C ASP A 45 -6.89 7.14 25.67
N ASN A 46 -6.26 7.86 26.59
CA ASN A 46 -5.03 8.61 26.33
C ASN A 46 -3.85 7.71 25.88
N ALA A 47 -3.79 6.47 26.35
CA ALA A 47 -2.75 5.53 25.95
C ALA A 47 -2.99 5.04 24.51
N ALA A 48 -4.21 4.63 24.19
CA ALA A 48 -4.60 4.25 22.83
C ALA A 48 -4.43 5.42 21.84
N GLN A 49 -4.82 6.63 22.25
CA GLN A 49 -4.63 7.84 21.46
C GLN A 49 -3.14 8.16 21.23
N GLY A 50 -2.32 8.06 22.27
CA GLY A 50 -0.87 8.24 22.15
C GLY A 50 -0.22 7.22 21.21
N GLN A 51 -0.64 5.96 21.28
CA GLN A 51 -0.19 4.90 20.38
C GLN A 51 -0.62 5.15 18.93
N CYS A 52 -1.88 5.51 18.70
CA CYS A 52 -2.40 5.88 17.37
C CYS A 52 -1.60 7.04 16.76
N VAL A 53 -1.48 8.16 17.48
CA VAL A 53 -0.74 9.35 17.01
C VAL A 53 0.72 9.00 16.76
N GLY A 54 1.33 8.20 17.63
CA GLY A 54 2.70 7.70 17.47
C GLY A 54 2.88 6.86 16.21
N ALA A 55 1.97 5.93 15.95
CA ALA A 55 1.97 5.06 14.78
C ALA A 55 1.79 5.86 13.47
N VAL A 56 0.78 6.73 13.40
CA VAL A 56 0.53 7.58 12.22
C VAL A 56 1.71 8.52 11.96
N ARG A 57 2.25 9.16 13.00
CA ARG A 57 3.45 10.00 12.88
C ARG A 57 4.66 9.19 12.38
N GLY A 58 4.82 7.97 12.88
CA GLY A 58 5.90 7.05 12.50
C GLY A 58 5.82 6.67 11.03
N ILE A 59 4.63 6.29 10.55
CA ILE A 59 4.37 5.98 9.14
C ILE A 59 4.69 7.18 8.24
N VAL A 60 4.12 8.35 8.54
CA VAL A 60 4.29 9.55 7.69
C VAL A 60 5.76 10.01 7.65
N ARG A 61 6.43 10.05 8.80
CA ARG A 61 7.87 10.40 8.85
C ARG A 61 8.74 9.33 8.21
N GLY A 62 8.42 8.06 8.42
CA GLY A 62 9.10 6.93 7.80
C GLY A 62 9.06 7.01 6.29
N TYR A 63 7.89 7.33 5.72
CA TYR A 63 7.73 7.58 4.30
C TYR A 63 8.57 8.78 3.82
N GLN A 64 8.50 9.92 4.51
CA GLN A 64 9.32 11.10 4.16
C GLN A 64 10.82 10.78 4.14
N TYR A 65 11.34 10.13 5.19
CA TYR A 65 12.74 9.74 5.26
C TYR A 65 13.10 8.64 4.26
N GLY A 66 12.23 7.66 4.05
CA GLY A 66 12.43 6.56 3.11
C GLY A 66 12.53 7.06 1.67
N VAL A 67 11.62 7.95 1.27
CA VAL A 67 11.66 8.61 -0.04
C VAL A 67 12.93 9.46 -0.20
N LEU A 68 13.35 10.20 0.83
CA LEU A 68 14.61 10.97 0.77
C LEU A 68 15.84 10.05 0.65
N PHE A 69 15.91 9.00 1.48
CA PHE A 69 17.03 8.07 1.52
C PHE A 69 17.19 7.30 0.21
N LEU A 70 16.09 6.74 -0.30
CA LEU A 70 16.08 5.98 -1.56
C LEU A 70 16.15 6.91 -2.78
N GLY A 71 15.51 8.08 -2.73
CA GLY A 71 15.45 9.04 -3.81
C GLY A 71 16.77 9.74 -4.12
N GLN A 72 17.70 9.82 -3.15
CA GLN A 72 19.09 10.25 -3.40
C GLN A 72 19.91 9.21 -4.15
N ARG A 73 19.42 7.97 -4.23
CA ARG A 73 20.16 6.82 -4.77
C ARG A 73 19.53 6.23 -6.04
N SER A 74 18.43 6.81 -6.53
CA SER A 74 17.73 6.31 -7.72
C SER A 74 17.96 7.17 -8.97
N SER A 75 18.19 6.52 -10.12
CA SER A 75 18.10 7.12 -11.46
C SER A 75 16.88 6.52 -12.18
N LEU A 76 16.03 7.35 -12.79
CA LEU A 76 14.70 6.95 -13.28
C LEU A 76 14.48 7.34 -14.78
N PRO A 77 14.38 6.35 -15.70
CA PRO A 77 13.49 6.30 -16.90
C PRO A 77 12.79 4.91 -17.12
N ALA A 78 11.77 4.64 -17.95
CA ALA A 78 10.85 5.42 -18.81
C ALA A 78 9.38 4.90 -18.72
N ASN A 79 9.05 4.16 -17.65
CA ASN A 79 7.79 3.45 -17.40
C ASN A 79 7.50 3.53 -15.89
N GLU A 80 7.51 4.76 -15.40
CA GLU A 80 7.94 5.12 -14.05
C GLU A 80 6.80 5.60 -13.15
N THR A 81 6.97 5.50 -11.84
CA THR A 81 6.03 6.07 -10.88
C THR A 81 6.38 7.52 -10.52
N GLN A 82 5.35 8.36 -10.50
CA GLN A 82 5.44 9.78 -10.16
C GLN A 82 5.97 9.96 -8.72
N ARG A 83 6.84 10.95 -8.53
CA ARG A 83 7.18 11.43 -7.19
C ARG A 83 5.94 12.10 -6.62
N VAL A 84 5.14 11.37 -5.85
CA VAL A 84 4.05 11.98 -5.09
C VAL A 84 4.66 12.58 -3.84
N SER A 85 4.92 13.88 -3.89
CA SER A 85 5.34 14.64 -2.71
C SER A 85 4.16 14.94 -1.81
N LEU A 86 4.41 14.98 -0.51
CA LEU A 86 3.41 15.32 0.49
C LEU A 86 3.60 16.76 0.95
N CYS A 87 2.55 17.56 0.87
CA CYS A 87 2.53 18.97 1.26
C CYS A 87 2.04 19.10 2.70
N LEU A 88 2.90 18.68 3.63
CA LEU A 88 2.58 18.58 5.06
C LEU A 88 3.01 19.81 5.89
N ASN A 89 3.28 20.94 5.22
CA ASN A 89 3.60 22.19 5.93
C ASN A 89 2.40 22.59 6.80
N ASP A 90 2.65 22.77 8.09
CA ASP A 90 1.64 23.12 9.11
C ASP A 90 0.47 22.13 9.28
N VAL A 91 0.59 20.91 8.74
CA VAL A 91 -0.40 19.84 8.93
C VAL A 91 -0.21 19.20 10.30
N LYS A 92 -1.28 19.14 11.08
CA LYS A 92 -1.27 18.50 12.40
C LYS A 92 -1.46 17.00 12.25
N VAL A 93 -0.70 16.19 12.98
CA VAL A 93 -0.89 14.73 12.98
C VAL A 93 -2.32 14.34 13.38
N SER A 94 -2.96 15.12 14.26
CA SER A 94 -4.35 14.89 14.64
C SER A 94 -5.33 15.02 13.47
N SER A 95 -5.11 15.95 12.51
CA SER A 95 -5.99 16.05 11.34
C SER A 95 -5.81 14.84 10.42
N ILE A 96 -4.57 14.39 10.23
CA ILE A 96 -4.27 13.16 9.48
C ILE A 96 -4.95 11.94 10.10
N VAL A 97 -4.99 11.84 11.44
CA VAL A 97 -5.72 10.77 12.14
C VAL A 97 -7.23 10.86 11.87
N ASP A 98 -7.82 12.05 11.94
CA ASP A 98 -9.25 12.24 11.70
C ASP A 98 -9.64 11.96 10.23
N GLU A 99 -8.80 12.37 9.27
CA GLU A 99 -8.93 12.07 7.84
C GLU A 99 -8.83 10.57 7.58
N PHE A 100 -7.80 9.90 8.13
CA PHE A 100 -7.66 8.45 8.03
C PHE A 100 -8.87 7.70 8.58
N LEU A 101 -9.38 8.09 9.75
CA LEU A 101 -10.60 7.50 10.33
C LEU A 101 -11.84 7.76 9.47
N THR A 102 -11.87 8.88 8.75
CA THR A 102 -12.98 9.20 7.84
C THR A 102 -12.93 8.34 6.59
N ASP A 103 -11.75 8.18 5.99
CA ASP A 103 -11.55 7.36 4.79
C ASP A 103 -11.72 5.87 5.09
N ALA A 104 -11.21 5.40 6.24
CA ALA A 104 -11.34 3.99 6.65
C ALA A 104 -12.81 3.56 6.78
N LYS A 105 -13.71 4.45 7.21
CA LYS A 105 -15.16 4.16 7.30
C LYS A 105 -15.82 3.91 5.94
N GLN A 106 -15.19 4.32 4.84
CA GLN A 106 -15.70 4.09 3.48
C GLN A 106 -15.29 2.73 2.92
N VAL A 107 -14.39 2.02 3.60
CA VAL A 107 -13.83 0.73 3.18
C VAL A 107 -14.46 -0.37 4.04
N LYS A 108 -14.69 -1.55 3.45
CA LYS A 108 -15.23 -2.71 4.20
C LYS A 108 -14.19 -3.22 5.18
N ASP A 109 -14.62 -3.66 6.36
CA ASP A 109 -13.75 -4.20 7.41
C ASP A 109 -12.82 -5.31 6.91
N ASP A 110 -13.30 -6.20 6.04
CA ASP A 110 -12.48 -7.31 5.52
C ASP A 110 -11.38 -6.83 4.57
N ASP A 111 -11.61 -5.75 3.83
CA ASP A 111 -10.58 -5.12 3.00
C ASP A 111 -9.55 -4.40 3.89
N LEU A 112 -10.01 -3.75 4.98
CA LEU A 112 -9.12 -3.11 5.97
C LEU A 112 -8.23 -4.13 6.70
N LYS A 113 -8.75 -5.31 7.04
CA LYS A 113 -7.95 -6.37 7.70
C LYS A 113 -6.85 -6.91 6.78
N ARG A 114 -7.07 -6.89 5.46
CA ARG A 114 -6.11 -7.34 4.45
C ARG A 114 -5.18 -6.23 3.96
N THR A 115 -5.34 -5.02 4.47
CA THR A 115 -4.54 -3.86 4.09
C THR A 115 -3.56 -3.54 5.21
N PRO A 116 -2.24 -3.43 4.94
CA PRO A 116 -1.29 -2.95 5.93
C PRO A 116 -1.64 -1.53 6.40
N ALA A 117 -1.45 -1.24 7.69
CA ALA A 117 -1.76 0.08 8.25
C ALA A 117 -1.03 1.21 7.50
N GLU A 118 0.24 0.99 7.16
CA GLU A 118 1.05 1.94 6.39
C GLU A 118 0.42 2.30 5.03
N VAL A 119 -0.06 1.31 4.28
CA VAL A 119 -0.66 1.51 2.96
C VAL A 119 -1.93 2.34 3.05
N ALA A 120 -2.80 2.06 4.02
CA ALA A 120 -4.05 2.80 4.20
C ALA A 120 -3.80 4.24 4.67
N VAL A 121 -2.90 4.44 5.64
CA VAL A 121 -2.56 5.78 6.15
C VAL A 121 -1.92 6.62 5.04
N LEU A 122 -0.96 6.08 4.28
CA LEU A 122 -0.35 6.82 3.18
C LEU A 122 -1.34 7.10 2.06
N GLY A 123 -2.25 6.17 1.74
CA GLY A 123 -3.32 6.40 0.78
C GLY A 123 -4.25 7.55 1.18
N SER A 124 -4.64 7.63 2.45
CA SER A 124 -5.41 8.75 3.00
C SER A 124 -4.62 10.06 2.91
N VAL A 125 -3.37 10.08 3.40
CA VAL A 125 -2.51 11.27 3.35
C VAL A 125 -2.29 11.76 1.91
N HIS A 126 -2.11 10.87 0.94
CA HIS A 126 -2.00 11.25 -0.47
C HIS A 126 -3.30 11.84 -1.03
N SER A 127 -4.47 11.41 -0.55
CA SER A 127 -5.76 11.92 -0.99
C SER A 127 -6.04 13.35 -0.49
N HIS A 128 -5.54 13.69 0.70
CA HIS A 128 -5.78 15.00 1.34
C HIS A 128 -4.62 15.99 1.23
N HIS A 129 -3.38 15.49 1.06
CA HIS A 129 -2.16 16.29 1.20
C HIS A 129 -1.09 16.05 0.11
N ALA A 130 -1.47 15.53 -1.06
CA ALA A 130 -0.54 15.50 -2.19
C ALA A 130 -0.17 16.94 -2.63
N CYS A 131 1.11 17.15 -2.96
CA CYS A 131 1.52 18.37 -3.64
C CYS A 131 1.06 18.33 -5.11
N MET A 132 0.37 19.39 -5.54
CA MET A 132 0.07 19.66 -6.96
C MET A 132 1.15 20.53 -7.58
#